data_AF-A0A947EIR3-F1
#
_entry.id   AF-A0A947EIR3-F1
#
_cell.length_a   1.000
_cell.length_b   1.000
_cell.length_c   1.000
_cell.angle_alpha   90.00
_cell.angle_beta   90.00
_cell.angle_gamma   90.00
#
_symmetry.space_group_name_H-M   'P 1'
#
loop_
_entity.id
_entity.type
_entity.pdbx_description
1 polymer ?
#
loop_
_entity_poly.entity_id
_entity_poly.type
_entity_poly.pdbx_seq_one_letter_code
_entity_poly.pdbx_strand_id
1 'polypeptide(L)'
;STNLNFLVESMLDEFGKDIRLLRDPTRGGMASVLCEIADDMNLGIRLREGDLPMNKQVAAACEMLGLDPLFVASEGIFLAFVHPDSADDILQLMNNHEKGGGAAIIGEVESSHPGRVVMESRIGGKRMVTPLLGEQLPRIC
;
A
#
# COMPACT_ATOMS: atom_id res chain seq x y z
N SER A 1 4.10 -11.84 13.82
CA SER A 1 3.95 -10.48 13.28
C SER A 1 5.26 -9.73 13.42
N THR A 2 5.60 -8.91 12.42
CA THR A 2 6.73 -7.98 12.48
C THR A 2 6.28 -6.72 13.22
N ASN A 3 6.92 -6.38 14.34
CA ASN A 3 6.65 -5.12 15.03
C ASN A 3 7.38 -3.97 14.32
N LEU A 4 6.63 -2.95 13.88
CA LEU A 4 7.13 -1.79 13.13
C LEU A 4 7.12 -0.49 13.93
N ASN A 5 6.81 -0.53 15.24
CA ASN A 5 6.66 0.66 16.07
C ASN A 5 7.89 1.59 16.02
N PHE A 6 9.11 1.04 16.10
CA PHE A 6 10.35 1.84 16.10
C PHE A 6 10.64 2.48 14.74
N LEU A 7 10.24 1.83 13.65
CA LEU A 7 10.32 2.42 12.31
C LEU A 7 9.36 3.61 12.21
N VAL A 8 8.11 3.41 12.63
CA VAL A 8 7.10 4.47 12.62
C VAL A 8 7.50 5.63 13.53
N GLU A 9 8.05 5.36 14.71
CA GLU A 9 8.59 6.37 15.63
C GLU A 9 9.70 7.20 14.96
N SER A 10 10.68 6.54 14.34
CA SER A 10 11.75 7.23 13.60
C SER A 10 11.23 8.12 12.47
N MET A 11 10.22 7.63 11.73
CA MET A 11 9.56 8.41 10.67
C MET A 11 8.84 9.64 11.23
N LEU A 12 8.13 9.50 12.35
CA LEU A 12 7.38 10.59 12.96
C LEU A 12 8.29 11.66 13.58
N ASP A 13 9.41 11.23 14.19
CA ASP A 13 10.39 12.14 14.80
C ASP A 13 11.05 13.04 13.74
N GLU A 14 11.40 12.48 12.58
CA GLU A 14 12.10 13.23 11.53
C GLU A 14 11.15 13.94 10.55
N PHE A 15 10.03 13.29 10.19
CA PHE A 15 9.13 13.73 9.11
C PHE A 15 7.66 13.91 9.52
N GLY A 16 7.35 13.97 10.81
CA GLY A 16 5.95 13.95 11.30
C GLY A 16 5.02 15.02 10.70
N LYS A 17 5.54 16.15 10.21
CA LYS A 17 4.74 17.21 9.55
C LYS A 17 4.32 16.86 8.11
N ASP A 18 5.08 15.97 7.48
CA ASP A 18 4.92 15.58 6.08
C ASP A 18 4.15 14.27 5.95
N ILE A 19 4.05 13.48 7.03
CA ILE A 19 3.22 12.28 7.10
C ILE A 19 1.76 12.69 7.32
N ARG A 20 0.89 12.33 6.38
CA ARG A 20 -0.55 12.65 6.41
C ARG A 20 -1.39 11.52 6.99
N LEU A 21 -1.01 10.27 6.72
CA LEU A 21 -1.75 9.09 7.15
C LEU A 21 -0.81 7.87 7.21
N LEU A 22 -1.02 7.02 8.22
CA LEU A 22 -0.43 5.69 8.34
C LEU A 22 -1.57 4.68 8.54
N ARG A 23 -1.58 3.59 7.77
CA ARG A 23 -2.62 2.56 7.86
C ARG A 23 -2.10 1.17 7.53
N ASP A 24 -2.42 0.19 8.35
CA ASP A 24 -2.06 -1.22 8.14
C ASP A 24 -3.12 -1.94 7.27
N PRO A 25 -2.72 -2.60 6.15
CA PRO A 25 -3.64 -3.31 5.27
C PRO A 25 -3.90 -4.75 5.75
N THR A 26 -4.64 -4.88 6.86
CA THR A 26 -5.05 -6.16 7.45
C THR A 26 -6.21 -6.77 6.66
N ARG A 27 -7.44 -6.82 7.19
CA ARG A 27 -8.57 -7.45 6.48
C ARG A 27 -8.92 -6.68 5.21
N GLY A 28 -9.13 -7.41 4.12
CA GLY A 28 -9.36 -6.85 2.78
C GLY A 28 -8.09 -6.40 2.05
N GLY A 29 -6.93 -6.47 2.70
CA GLY A 29 -5.64 -6.14 2.12
C GLY A 29 -5.51 -4.66 1.75
N MET A 30 -4.52 -4.38 0.89
CA MET A 30 -4.24 -3.02 0.41
C MET A 30 -5.38 -2.46 -0.42
N ALA A 31 -6.04 -3.28 -1.23
CA ALA A 31 -7.10 -2.82 -2.12
C ALA A 31 -8.25 -2.18 -1.35
N SER A 32 -8.77 -2.85 -0.31
CA SER A 32 -9.85 -2.30 0.51
C SER A 32 -9.43 -1.00 1.22
N VAL A 33 -8.26 -1.01 1.87
CA VAL A 33 -7.76 0.18 2.58
C VAL A 33 -7.57 1.37 1.64
N LEU A 34 -6.98 1.17 0.46
CA LEU A 34 -6.80 2.24 -0.51
C LEU A 34 -8.13 2.75 -1.08
N CYS A 35 -9.11 1.86 -1.28
CA CYS A 35 -10.44 2.26 -1.73
C CYS A 35 -11.18 3.10 -0.68
N GLU A 36 -11.13 2.69 0.59
CA GLU A 36 -11.70 3.44 1.72
C GLU A 36 -11.08 4.83 1.82
N ILE A 37 -9.75 4.90 1.78
CA ILE A 37 -8.98 6.16 1.81
C ILE A 37 -9.33 7.06 0.62
N ALA A 38 -9.39 6.52 -0.59
CA ALA A 38 -9.74 7.30 -1.78
C ALA A 38 -11.14 7.90 -1.67
N ASP A 39 -12.11 7.13 -1.15
CA ASP A 39 -13.49 7.56 -0.93
C ASP A 39 -13.58 8.64 0.16
N ASP A 40 -12.95 8.42 1.31
CA ASP A 40 -12.92 9.36 2.43
C ASP A 40 -12.30 10.72 2.06
N MET A 41 -11.24 10.70 1.25
CA MET A 41 -10.57 11.92 0.77
C MET A 41 -11.29 12.59 -0.40
N ASN A 42 -12.19 11.87 -1.09
CA ASN A 42 -12.74 12.25 -2.39
C ASN A 42 -11.64 12.65 -3.41
N LEU A 43 -10.57 11.88 -3.44
CA LEU A 43 -9.44 12.01 -4.38
C LEU A 43 -9.16 10.65 -5.04
N GLY A 44 -8.43 10.65 -6.14
CA GLY A 44 -7.98 9.42 -6.78
C GLY A 44 -6.66 8.92 -6.21
N ILE A 45 -6.43 7.62 -6.33
CA ILE A 45 -5.12 7.01 -6.06
C ILE A 45 -4.68 6.26 -7.31
N ARG A 46 -3.51 6.62 -7.83
CA ARG A 46 -2.87 5.91 -8.94
C ARG A 46 -1.77 5.01 -8.41
N LEU A 47 -1.92 3.70 -8.59
CA LEU A 47 -0.90 2.70 -8.27
C LEU A 47 -0.12 2.31 -9.52
N ARG A 48 1.16 1.98 -9.33
CA ARG A 48 2.02 1.39 -10.36
C ARG A 48 2.34 -0.04 -9.97
N GLU A 49 1.81 -0.99 -10.75
CA GLU A 49 1.99 -2.43 -10.49
C GLU A 49 3.46 -2.86 -10.48
N GLY A 50 4.29 -2.19 -11.28
CA GLY A 50 5.74 -2.42 -11.32
C GLY A 50 6.46 -2.13 -10.01
N ASP A 51 5.92 -1.20 -9.21
CA ASP A 51 6.58 -0.68 -8.00
C ASP A 51 6.14 -1.42 -6.74
N LEU A 52 5.10 -2.26 -6.81
CA LEU A 52 4.63 -3.05 -5.69
C LEU A 52 5.71 -4.07 -5.26
N PRO A 53 6.24 -3.97 -4.02
CA PRO A 53 7.24 -4.90 -3.53
C PRO A 53 6.56 -6.24 -3.24
N MET A 54 6.74 -7.20 -4.15
CA MET A 54 6.10 -8.50 -4.06
C MET A 54 7.14 -9.62 -4.03
N ASN A 55 7.02 -10.51 -3.05
CA ASN A 55 7.83 -11.73 -3.01
C ASN A 55 7.38 -12.67 -4.15
N LYS A 56 8.33 -13.15 -4.96
CA LYS A 56 8.06 -14.04 -6.11
C LYS A 56 7.27 -15.30 -5.71
N GLN A 57 7.55 -15.86 -4.54
CA GLN A 57 6.84 -17.05 -4.03
C GLN A 57 5.39 -16.73 -3.68
N VAL A 58 5.13 -15.54 -3.11
CA VAL A 58 3.77 -15.06 -2.82
C VAL A 58 3.00 -14.81 -4.11
N ALA A 59 3.62 -14.16 -5.09
CA ALA A 59 3.01 -13.94 -6.40
C ALA A 59 2.62 -15.25 -7.08
N ALA A 60 3.54 -16.23 -7.11
CA ALA A 60 3.27 -17.56 -7.67
C ALA A 60 2.16 -18.30 -6.91
N ALA A 61 2.15 -18.23 -5.57
CA ALA A 61 1.09 -18.85 -4.77
C ALA A 61 -0.28 -18.20 -5.05
N CYS A 62 -0.34 -16.88 -5.14
CA CYS A 62 -1.57 -16.16 -5.49
C CYS A 62 -2.08 -16.56 -6.87
N GLU A 63 -1.19 -16.63 -7.87
CA GLU A 63 -1.53 -17.08 -9.22
C GLU A 63 -2.10 -18.52 -9.22
N MET A 64 -1.43 -19.46 -8.55
CA MET A 64 -1.88 -20.85 -8.44
C MET A 64 -3.24 -21.00 -7.77
N LEU A 65 -3.55 -20.11 -6.82
CA LEU A 65 -4.79 -20.15 -6.03
C LEU A 65 -5.91 -19.27 -6.63
N GLY A 66 -5.64 -18.55 -7.72
CA GLY A 66 -6.58 -17.60 -8.30
C GLY A 66 -6.88 -16.40 -7.40
N LEU A 67 -5.89 -15.99 -6.59
CA LEU A 67 -5.99 -14.85 -5.68
C LEU A 67 -5.28 -13.63 -6.30
N ASP A 68 -5.82 -12.43 -6.05
CA ASP A 68 -5.12 -11.18 -6.33
C ASP A 68 -4.42 -10.74 -5.02
N PRO A 69 -3.09 -10.56 -5.03
CA PRO A 69 -2.32 -10.28 -3.82
C PRO A 69 -2.70 -8.95 -3.15
N LEU A 70 -3.31 -8.00 -3.87
CA LEU A 70 -3.75 -6.74 -3.28
C LEU A 70 -4.85 -6.92 -2.23
N PHE A 71 -5.55 -8.05 -2.25
CA PHE A 71 -6.67 -8.35 -1.36
C PHE A 71 -6.33 -9.33 -0.25
N VAL A 72 -5.13 -9.91 -0.29
CA VAL A 72 -4.66 -10.82 0.75
C VAL A 72 -4.25 -9.99 1.97
N ALA A 73 -4.76 -10.38 3.13
CA ALA A 73 -4.43 -9.70 4.37
C ALA A 73 -2.92 -9.77 4.64
N SER A 74 -2.35 -8.63 5.05
CA SER A 74 -0.93 -8.52 5.34
C SER A 74 -0.73 -8.12 6.80
N GLU A 75 0.16 -8.84 7.50
CA GLU A 75 0.57 -8.52 8.87
C GLU A 75 2.02 -8.05 8.91
N GLY A 76 2.27 -6.91 9.54
CA GLY A 76 3.62 -6.36 9.66
C GLY A 76 4.08 -5.54 8.45
N ILE A 77 3.13 -4.91 7.74
CA ILE A 77 3.37 -3.83 6.77
C ILE A 77 2.38 -2.68 7.05
N PHE A 78 2.63 -1.52 6.47
CA PHE A 78 1.72 -0.37 6.50
C PHE A 78 1.83 0.43 5.21
N LEU A 79 0.81 1.23 4.95
CA LEU A 79 0.74 2.26 3.93
C LEU A 79 1.02 3.60 4.60
N ALA A 80 1.86 4.42 3.96
CA ALA A 80 2.15 5.78 4.37
C ALA A 80 1.76 6.75 3.26
N PHE A 81 0.98 7.77 3.60
CA PHE A 81 0.69 8.89 2.73
C PHE A 81 1.52 10.07 3.21
N VAL A 82 2.39 10.58 2.35
CA VAL A 82 3.40 11.58 2.70
C VAL A 82 3.37 12.74 1.72
N HIS A 83 3.92 13.88 2.12
CA HIS A 83 4.14 15.00 1.21
C HIS A 83 5.11 14.58 0.10
N PRO A 84 4.85 14.93 -1.18
CA PRO A 84 5.70 14.50 -2.30
C PRO A 84 7.16 14.94 -2.14
N ASP A 85 7.40 16.15 -1.63
CA ASP A 85 8.76 16.69 -1.47
C ASP A 85 9.61 15.92 -0.45
N SER A 86 8.98 15.15 0.46
CA SER A 86 9.68 14.37 1.49
C SER A 86 9.64 12.86 1.20
N ALA A 87 9.02 12.43 0.09
CA ALA A 87 8.74 11.02 -0.17
C ALA A 87 10.02 10.18 -0.32
N ASP A 88 11.01 10.69 -1.06
CA ASP A 88 12.28 10.00 -1.29
C ASP A 88 13.13 9.92 -0.01
N ASP A 89 13.18 11.00 0.77
CA ASP A 89 13.91 11.03 2.05
C ASP A 89 13.30 10.08 3.08
N ILE A 90 11.96 10.06 3.18
CA ILE A 90 11.24 9.12 4.04
C ILE A 90 11.50 7.68 3.58
N LEU A 91 11.44 7.42 2.27
CA LEU A 91 11.74 6.10 1.72
C LEU A 91 13.18 5.66 2.02
N GLN A 92 14.14 6.59 1.94
CA GLN A 92 15.53 6.33 2.28
C GLN A 92 15.69 5.98 3.78
N LEU A 93 15.03 6.74 4.68
CA LEU A 93 15.01 6.42 6.11
C LEU A 93 14.44 5.02 6.35
N MET A 94 13.31 4.69 5.72
CA MET A 94 12.68 3.38 5.84
C MET A 94 13.62 2.26 5.39
N ASN A 95 14.26 2.41 4.23
CA ASN A 95 15.16 1.40 3.68
C ASN A 95 16.43 1.19 4.51
N ASN A 96 16.89 2.22 5.24
CA ASN A 96 18.02 2.10 6.16
C ASN A 96 17.66 1.46 7.51
N HIS A 97 16.37 1.32 7.82
CA HIS A 97 15.92 0.65 9.02
C HIS A 97 15.86 -0.87 8.83
N GLU A 98 16.22 -1.63 9.86
CA GLU A 98 16.27 -3.11 9.87
C GLU A 98 15.03 -3.81 9.30
N LYS A 99 13.85 -3.19 9.44
CA LYS A 99 12.54 -3.76 9.07
C LYS A 99 11.87 -3.04 7.89
N GLY A 100 12.51 -2.02 7.33
CA GLY A 100 11.94 -1.19 6.26
C GLY A 100 12.56 -1.43 4.88
N GLY A 101 13.51 -2.36 4.73
CA GLY A 101 14.18 -2.64 3.44
C GLY A 101 13.29 -3.16 2.30
N GLY A 102 12.00 -3.39 2.55
CA GLY A 102 11.00 -3.70 1.53
C GLY A 102 10.07 -2.53 1.19
N ALA A 103 10.33 -1.33 1.74
CA ALA A 103 9.53 -0.14 1.47
C ALA A 103 9.70 0.31 0.03
N ALA A 104 8.61 0.82 -0.56
CA ALA A 104 8.60 1.35 -1.92
C ALA A 104 7.53 2.45 -2.04
N ILE A 105 7.78 3.43 -2.91
CA ILE A 105 6.74 4.35 -3.38
C ILE A 105 5.96 3.62 -4.48
N ILE A 106 4.71 3.26 -4.19
CA ILE A 106 3.88 2.41 -5.06
C ILE A 106 2.87 3.19 -5.91
N GLY A 107 2.80 4.51 -5.74
CA GLY A 107 1.76 5.32 -6.34
C GLY A 107 1.67 6.74 -5.79
N GLU A 108 0.63 7.44 -6.23
CA GLU A 108 0.40 8.86 -5.95
C GLU A 108 -1.10 9.12 -5.73
N VAL A 109 -1.41 10.13 -4.91
CA VAL A 109 -2.76 10.71 -4.81
C VAL A 109 -2.92 11.77 -5.89
N GLU A 110 -4.03 11.77 -6.60
CA GLU A 110 -4.30 12.68 -7.71
C GLU A 110 -5.75 13.18 -7.69
N SER A 111 -6.03 14.27 -8.43
CA SER A 111 -7.39 14.81 -8.57
C SER A 111 -8.24 14.03 -9.57
N SER A 112 -7.63 13.09 -10.31
CA SER A 112 -8.29 12.29 -11.34
C SER A 112 -9.05 11.12 -10.70
N HIS A 113 -10.22 10.75 -11.23
CA HIS A 113 -11.08 9.69 -10.69
C HIS A 113 -11.32 9.76 -9.15
N PRO A 114 -11.92 10.85 -8.63
CA PRO A 114 -12.23 10.98 -7.20
C PRO A 114 -12.95 9.75 -6.62
N GLY A 115 -12.53 9.28 -5.45
CA GLY A 115 -13.13 8.11 -4.79
C GLY A 115 -12.77 6.77 -5.45
N ARG A 116 -11.74 6.73 -6.30
CA ARG A 116 -11.34 5.53 -7.04
C ARG A 116 -9.84 5.30 -6.98
N VAL A 117 -9.48 4.01 -6.99
CA VAL A 117 -8.11 3.55 -7.11
C VAL A 117 -7.92 2.99 -8.53
N VAL A 118 -6.92 3.48 -9.23
CA VAL A 118 -6.56 3.04 -10.58
C VAL A 118 -5.16 2.45 -10.54
N MET A 119 -5.00 1.22 -10.98
CA MET A 119 -3.68 0.59 -11.13
C MET A 119 -3.24 0.59 -12.58
N GLU A 120 -2.02 1.08 -12.81
CA GLU A 120 -1.30 1.04 -14.07
C GLU A 120 -0.37 -0.17 -14.10
N SER A 121 -0.54 -1.03 -15.10
CA SER A 121 0.28 -2.22 -15.31
C SER A 121 1.64 -1.88 -15.89
N ARG A 122 2.55 -2.85 -15.87
CA ARG A 122 3.91 -2.70 -16.44
C ARG A 122 3.95 -2.36 -17.93
N ILE A 123 2.85 -2.62 -18.65
CA ILE A 123 2.70 -2.32 -20.09
C ILE A 123 1.81 -1.09 -20.35
N GLY A 124 1.49 -0.31 -19.31
CA GLY A 124 0.72 0.93 -19.40
C GLY A 124 -0.80 0.75 -19.45
N GLY A 125 -1.30 -0.48 -19.32
CA GLY A 125 -2.74 -0.74 -19.21
C GLY A 125 -3.27 -0.27 -17.86
N LYS A 126 -4.47 0.31 -17.83
CA LYS A 126 -5.08 0.80 -16.57
C LYS A 126 -6.31 -0.03 -16.21
N ARG A 127 -6.44 -0.39 -14.93
CA ARG A 127 -7.63 -1.03 -14.39
C ARG A 127 -8.08 -0.35 -13.10
N MET A 128 -9.38 -0.32 -12.84
CA MET A 128 -9.87 0.05 -11.52
C MET A 128 -9.56 -1.07 -10.53
N VAL A 129 -9.13 -0.68 -9.33
CA VAL A 129 -9.10 -1.55 -8.16
C VAL A 129 -10.41 -1.28 -7.41
N THR A 130 -11.25 -2.30 -7.31
CA THR A 130 -12.53 -2.22 -6.60
C THR A 130 -12.41 -2.95 -5.26
N PRO A 131 -13.11 -2.49 -4.21
CA PRO A 131 -13.15 -3.23 -2.95
C PRO A 131 -13.71 -4.64 -3.18
N LEU A 132 -13.26 -5.61 -2.38
CA LEU A 132 -13.88 -6.93 -2.37
C LEU A 132 -15.30 -6.87 -1.83
N LEU A 133 -16.20 -7.60 -2.48
CA LEU A 133 -17.51 -7.92 -1.92
C LEU A 133 -17.35 -9.15 -1.01
N GLY A 134 -17.08 -8.92 0.28
CA GLY A 134 -16.89 -9.97 1.28
C GLY A 134 -15.42 -10.34 1.53
N GLU A 135 -15.17 -11.51 2.13
CA GLU A 135 -13.82 -11.98 2.47
C GLU A 135 -13.36 -13.07 1.49
N GLN A 136 -12.14 -12.93 0.97
CA GLN A 136 -11.54 -13.94 0.08
C GLN A 136 -11.06 -15.18 0.83
N LEU A 137 -10.62 -15.02 2.08
CA LEU A 137 -10.06 -16.07 2.92
C LEU A 137 -10.75 -16.06 4.29
N PRO A 138 -11.68 -16.99 4.57
CA PRO A 138 -12.40 -16.99 5.84
C PRO A 138 -11.46 -17.32 7.00
N ARG A 139 -11.60 -16.58 8.11
CA ARG A 139 -10.76 -16.69 9.32
C ARG A 139 -9.29 -16.34 9.08
N ILE A 140 -9.02 -15.46 8.12
CA ILE A 140 -7.73 -14.78 8.03
C ILE A 140 -7.74 -13.64 9.06
N CYS A 141 -6.80 -13.70 10.01
CA CYS A 141 -6.62 -12.85 11.21
C CYS A 141 -7.82 -12.73 12.17
#